data_AF-A0A0Q9L2D1-F1
#
_entry.id   AF-A0A0Q9L2D1-F1
#
_cell.length_a   1.000
_cell.length_b   1.000
_cell.length_c   1.000
_cell.angle_alpha   90.00
_cell.angle_beta   90.00
_cell.angle_gamma   90.00
#
_symmetry.space_group_name_H-M   'P 1'
#
loop_
_entity.id
_entity.type
_entity.pdbx_description
1 polymer ?
#
loop_
_entity_poly.entity_id
_entity_poly.type
_entity_poly.pdbx_seq_one_letter_code
_entity_poly.pdbx_strand_id
1 'polypeptide(L)'
;MVSAVTGPALMDALLAKLVEESVELREAAFAQRIEEAADVYEVLMAVSDMMGWDLSDVQGAAARKRASRGAFQEGVWLEQG
;
A
#
# COMPACT_ATOMS: atom_id res chain seq x y z
N MET A 1 14.03 17.87 -14.93
CA MET A 1 12.75 17.87 -15.66
C MET A 1 11.89 16.80 -15.03
N VAL A 2 10.68 17.14 -14.56
CA VAL A 2 9.70 16.14 -14.10
C VAL A 2 8.71 15.96 -15.24
N SER A 3 8.64 14.77 -15.81
CA SER A 3 7.64 14.40 -16.82
C SER A 3 6.47 13.72 -16.13
N ALA A 4 5.25 14.23 -16.32
CA ALA A 4 4.05 13.57 -15.85
C ALA A 4 3.82 12.29 -16.67
N VAL A 5 3.90 11.14 -16.01
CA VAL A 5 3.45 9.86 -16.58
C VAL A 5 1.93 9.82 -16.43
N THR A 6 1.20 9.37 -17.46
CA THR A 6 -0.27 9.28 -17.42
C THR A 6 -0.75 7.89 -17.88
N GLY A 7 -1.98 7.52 -17.50
CA GLY A 7 -2.63 6.29 -17.98
C GLY A 7 -1.97 4.99 -17.47
N PRO A 8 -1.99 3.89 -18.25
CA PRO A 8 -1.46 2.58 -17.82
C PRO A 8 -0.01 2.61 -17.35
N ALA A 9 0.84 3.42 -17.99
CA ALA A 9 2.23 3.57 -17.59
C ALA A 9 2.40 4.21 -16.21
N LEU A 10 1.46 5.05 -15.78
CA LEU A 10 1.46 5.61 -14.43
C LEU A 10 1.07 4.55 -13.39
N MET A 11 0.07 3.72 -13.71
CA MET A 11 -0.34 2.61 -12.83
C MET A 11 0.82 1.63 -12.61
N ASP A 12 1.50 1.21 -13.69
CA ASP A 12 2.65 0.31 -13.58
C ASP A 12 3.79 0.93 -12.76
N ALA A 13 4.05 2.23 -12.94
CA ALA A 13 5.05 2.95 -12.17
C ALA A 13 4.68 3.05 -10.68
N LEU A 14 3.43 3.32 -10.34
CA LEU A 14 2.96 3.38 -8.96
C LEU A 14 3.00 2.00 -8.28
N LEU A 15 2.64 0.93 -8.99
CA LEU A 15 2.75 -0.43 -8.46
C LEU A 15 4.21 -0.83 -8.24
N ALA A 16 5.11 -0.46 -9.13
CA ALA A 16 6.54 -0.65 -8.94
C ALA A 16 7.05 0.13 -7.72
N LYS A 17 6.64 1.40 -7.58
CA LYS A 17 7.00 2.23 -6.42
C LYS A 17 6.45 1.66 -5.11
N LEU A 18 5.22 1.14 -5.10
CA LEU A 18 4.65 0.53 -3.90
C LEU A 18 5.47 -0.67 -3.39
N VAL A 19 6.05 -1.45 -4.32
CA VAL A 19 6.97 -2.55 -3.98
C VAL A 19 8.29 -2.01 -3.44
N GLU A 20 8.86 -0.98 -4.06
CA GLU A 20 10.07 -0.29 -3.61
C GLU A 20 9.92 0.22 -2.17
N GLU A 21 8.90 1.04 -1.90
CA GLU A 21 8.63 1.61 -0.56
C GLU A 21 8.39 0.51 0.50
N SER A 22 7.74 -0.59 0.10
CA SER A 22 7.54 -1.73 1.01
C SER A 22 8.85 -2.44 1.37
N VAL A 23 9.82 -2.47 0.44
CA VAL A 23 11.17 -2.99 0.68
C VAL A 23 11.96 -2.02 1.56
N GLU A 24 11.88 -0.72 1.29
CA GLU A 24 12.54 0.31 2.11
C GLU A 24 12.01 0.30 3.55
N LEU A 25 10.70 0.22 3.76
CA LEU A 25 10.10 0.06 5.09
C LEU A 25 10.62 -1.18 5.85
N ARG A 26 10.81 -2.30 5.13
CA ARG A 26 11.36 -3.54 5.72
C ARG A 26 12.81 -3.35 6.15
N GLU A 27 13.60 -2.65 5.35
CA GLU A 27 15.05 -2.49 5.52
C GLU A 27 15.42 -1.30 6.42
N ALA A 28 14.51 -0.36 6.61
CA ALA A 28 14.71 0.86 7.36
C ALA A 28 15.01 0.62 8.86
N ALA A 29 15.92 1.45 9.36
CA ALA A 29 16.16 1.58 10.79
C ALA A 29 14.89 2.08 11.49
N PHE A 30 14.74 1.75 12.78
CA PHE A 30 13.51 2.07 13.54
C PHE A 30 13.08 3.54 13.43
N ALA A 31 14.03 4.48 13.44
CA ALA A 31 13.76 5.91 13.35
C ALA A 31 13.19 6.34 11.99
N GLN A 32 13.49 5.62 10.91
CA GLN A 32 13.07 5.93 9.54
C GLN A 32 11.76 5.22 9.17
N ARG A 33 11.38 4.15 9.87
CA ARG A 33 10.19 3.35 9.52
C ARG A 33 8.88 4.14 9.44
N ILE A 34 8.76 5.25 10.16
CA ILE A 34 7.56 6.09 10.07
C ILE A 34 7.50 6.85 8.75
N GLU A 35 8.65 7.25 8.22
CA GLU A 35 8.77 7.94 6.93
C GLU A 35 8.47 6.94 5.81
N GLU A 36 9.14 5.79 5.78
CA GLU A 36 8.87 4.76 4.77
C GLU A 36 7.42 4.23 4.83
N ALA A 37 6.83 4.15 6.02
CA ALA A 37 5.41 3.77 6.16
C ALA A 37 4.47 4.85 5.61
N ALA A 38 4.87 6.13 5.69
CA ALA A 38 4.13 7.22 5.08
C ALA A 38 4.24 7.17 3.55
N ASP A 39 5.41 6.83 3.01
CA ASP A 39 5.63 6.70 1.57
C ASP A 39 4.82 5.52 0.99
N VAL A 40 4.82 4.35 1.67
CA VAL A 40 3.92 3.24 1.34
C VAL A 40 2.45 3.68 1.32
N TYR A 41 2.03 4.47 2.32
CA TYR A 41 0.66 4.97 2.40
C TYR A 41 0.34 5.94 1.26
N GLU A 42 1.23 6.87 0.93
CA GLU A 42 1.05 7.83 -0.17
C GLU A 42 0.87 7.10 -1.51
N VAL A 43 1.75 6.14 -1.81
CA VAL A 43 1.67 5.39 -3.06
C VAL A 43 0.41 4.51 -3.11
N LEU A 44 0.03 3.87 -1.99
CA LEU A 44 -1.22 3.11 -1.92
C LEU A 44 -2.45 4.00 -2.20
N MET A 45 -2.46 5.22 -1.68
CA MET A 45 -3.55 6.16 -1.94
C MET A 45 -3.58 6.61 -3.40
N ALA A 46 -2.43 6.86 -4.01
CA ALA A 46 -2.34 7.19 -5.44
C ALA A 46 -2.86 6.03 -6.32
N VAL A 47 -2.50 4.79 -6.00
CA VAL A 47 -3.01 3.58 -6.69
C VAL A 47 -4.53 3.47 -6.52
N SER A 48 -5.03 3.67 -5.31
CA SER A 48 -6.47 3.58 -5.00
C SER A 48 -7.28 4.63 -5.78
N ASP A 49 -6.80 5.87 -5.83
CA ASP A 49 -7.44 6.96 -6.57
C ASP A 49 -7.49 6.67 -8.07
N MET A 50 -6.42 6.13 -8.64
CA MET A 50 -6.40 5.68 -10.04
C MET A 50 -7.39 4.53 -10.34
N MET A 51 -7.73 3.73 -9.33
CA MET A 51 -8.74 2.66 -9.42
C MET A 51 -10.17 3.16 -9.11
N GLY A 52 -10.32 4.44 -8.76
CA GLY A 52 -11.60 5.05 -8.40
C GLY A 52 -12.08 4.69 -6.99
N TRP A 53 -11.15 4.39 -6.08
CA TRP A 53 -11.44 4.09 -4.67
C TRP A 53 -10.87 5.16 -3.76
N ASP A 54 -11.58 5.41 -2.67
CA ASP A 54 -11.07 6.27 -1.61
C ASP A 54 -10.52 5.45 -0.42
N LEU A 55 -10.00 6.18 0.59
CA LEU A 55 -9.47 5.55 1.80
C LEU A 55 -10.54 4.72 2.54
N SER A 56 -11.80 5.14 2.50
CA SER A 56 -12.89 4.45 3.18
C SER A 56 -13.21 3.11 2.53
N ASP A 57 -13.09 3.01 1.20
CA ASP A 57 -13.25 1.76 0.46
C ASP A 57 -12.18 0.74 0.86
N VAL A 58 -10.92 1.18 0.94
CA VAL A 58 -9.78 0.34 1.34
C VAL A 58 -9.93 -0.11 2.79
N GLN A 59 -10.29 0.80 3.70
CA GLN A 59 -10.55 0.49 5.11
C GLN A 59 -11.73 -0.49 5.26
N GLY A 60 -12.81 -0.29 4.50
CA GLY A 60 -13.96 -1.17 4.49
C GLY A 60 -13.61 -2.58 3.98
N ALA A 61 -12.81 -2.69 2.93
CA ALA A 61 -12.31 -3.97 2.43
C ALA A 61 -11.42 -4.68 3.46
N ALA A 62 -10.53 -3.95 4.15
CA ALA A 62 -9.70 -4.48 5.21
C ALA A 62 -10.53 -4.96 6.42
N ALA A 63 -11.56 -4.19 6.81
CA ALA A 63 -12.46 -4.55 7.90
C ALA A 63 -13.26 -5.83 7.59
N ARG A 64 -13.79 -5.97 6.37
CA ARG A 64 -14.48 -7.19 5.92
C ARG A 64 -13.55 -8.41 5.96
N LYS A 65 -12.31 -8.28 5.47
CA LYS A 65 -11.31 -9.35 5.55
C LYS A 65 -11.02 -9.73 7.00
N ARG A 66 -10.77 -8.75 7.87
CA ARG A 66 -10.53 -8.95 9.30
C ARG A 66 -11.67 -9.74 9.98
N ALA A 67 -12.92 -9.36 9.73
CA ALA A 67 -14.06 -10.08 10.28
C ALA A 67 -14.17 -11.53 9.78
N SER A 68 -13.76 -11.80 8.53
CA SER A 68 -13.84 -13.13 7.92
C SER A 68 -12.64 -14.05 8.17
N ARG A 69 -11.45 -13.48 8.41
CA ARG A 69 -10.17 -14.20 8.40
C ARG A 69 -9.26 -13.89 9.60
N GLY A 70 -9.68 -13.03 10.53
CA GLY A 70 -8.85 -12.57 11.65
C GLY A 70 -8.01 -11.33 11.33
N ALA A 71 -7.52 -10.66 12.36
CA ALA A 71 -6.69 -9.46 12.23
C ALA A 71 -5.19 -9.80 12.18
N PHE A 72 -4.40 -9.03 11.41
CA PHE A 72 -2.93 -9.09 11.53
C PHE A 72 -2.45 -8.77 12.96
N GLN A 73 -3.17 -7.88 13.66
CA GLN A 73 -2.93 -7.57 15.07
C GLN A 73 -3.13 -8.77 16.01
N GLU A 74 -3.91 -9.78 15.59
CA GLU A 74 -4.14 -11.02 16.32
C GLU A 74 -3.13 -12.12 15.92
N GLY A 75 -2.15 -11.79 15.08
CA GLY A 75 -1.17 -12.75 14.57
C GLY A 75 -1.72 -13.69 13.50
N VAL A 76 -2.89 -13.40 12.94
CA VAL A 76 -3.50 -14.23 11.89
C VAL A 76 -2.95 -13.79 10.53
N TRP A 77 -2.23 -14.71 9.89
CA TRP A 77 -1.69 -14.55 8.54
C TRP A 77 -2.30 -15.61 7.62
N LEU A 78 -2.66 -15.20 6.39
CA LEU A 78 -2.96 -16.18 5.34
C LEU A 78 -1.63 -16.74 4.85
N GLU A 79 -1.34 -17.99 5.17
CA GLU A 79 -0.35 -18.76 4.42
C GLU A 79 -0.92 -18.99 3.01
N GLN A 80 -0.08 -18.80 1.99
CA GLN A 80 -0.51 -18.79 0.58
C GLN A 80 -1.27 -20.08 0.22
N GLY A 81 -2.35 -19.94 -0.54
CA GLY A 81 -2.90 -21.00 -1.39
C GLY A 81 -2.36 -20.86 -2.80
#